data_AF-A0A100JWR9-F1
#
_entry.id   AF-A0A100JWR9-F1
#
_cell.length_a   1.000
_cell.length_b   1.000
_cell.length_c   1.000
_cell.angle_alpha   90.00
_cell.angle_beta   90.00
_cell.angle_gamma   90.00
#
_symmetry.space_group_name_H-M   'P 1'
#
loop_
_entity.id
_entity.type
_entity.pdbx_description
1 polymer ?
#
loop_
_entity_poly.entity_id
_entity_poly.type
_entity_poly.pdbx_seq_one_letter_code
_entity_poly.pdbx_strand_id
1 'polypeptide(L)'
;MTQEISYVVGDASAPQGEGLKIIAHVCNDAGGWGKGFVLPLARRWPQTRTAYKTWYRDRDHVGRKLGLAVARGVRPRGSLRL
;
A
#
# COMPACT_ATOMS: atom_id res chain seq x y z
N MET A 1 -21.16 11.93 -12.47
CA MET A 1 -20.95 10.63 -11.79
C MET A 1 -20.97 10.88 -10.31
N THR A 2 -21.88 10.26 -9.57
CA THR A 2 -21.89 10.31 -8.12
C THR A 2 -20.73 9.46 -7.60
N GLN A 3 -19.92 10.01 -6.69
CA GLN A 3 -18.83 9.26 -6.05
C GLN A 3 -19.42 8.43 -4.91
N GLU A 4 -19.99 7.29 -5.28
CA GLU A 4 -20.59 6.35 -4.33
C GLU A 4 -19.56 5.31 -3.88
N ILE A 5 -19.56 4.97 -2.59
CA ILE A 5 -18.67 3.95 -2.05
C ILE A 5 -19.21 2.57 -2.42
N SER A 6 -18.43 1.81 -3.19
CA SER A 6 -18.74 0.42 -3.49
C SER A 6 -18.15 -0.52 -2.45
N TYR A 7 -19.01 -1.32 -1.81
CA TYR A 7 -18.60 -2.36 -0.88
C TYR A 7 -18.58 -3.71 -1.59
N VAL A 8 -17.44 -4.40 -1.55
CA VAL A 8 -17.23 -5.69 -2.20
C VAL A 8 -16.56 -6.67 -1.25
N VAL A 9 -16.88 -7.96 -1.40
CA VAL A 9 -16.19 -9.05 -0.69
C VAL A 9 -14.99 -9.50 -1.52
N GLY A 10 -13.78 -9.44 -0.97
CA GLY A 10 -12.57 -9.88 -1.67
C GLY A 10 -11.26 -9.49 -0.98
N ASP A 11 -10.14 -9.80 -1.63
CA ASP A 11 -8.79 -9.42 -1.18
C ASP A 11 -8.38 -8.07 -1.77
N ALA A 12 -8.43 -7.01 -0.95
CA ALA A 12 -8.04 -5.67 -1.36
C ALA A 12 -6.55 -5.53 -1.77
N SER A 13 -5.68 -6.50 -1.45
CA SER A 13 -4.30 -6.52 -1.96
C SER A 13 -4.24 -6.80 -3.48
N ALA A 14 -5.33 -7.30 -4.06
CA ALA A 14 -5.52 -7.64 -5.46
C ALA A 14 -6.65 -6.80 -6.08
N PRO A 15 -6.42 -5.50 -6.35
CA PRO A 15 -7.46 -4.64 -6.86
C PRO A 15 -7.95 -5.12 -8.23
N GLN A 16 -9.26 -5.03 -8.45
CA GLN A 16 -9.94 -5.51 -9.66
C GLN A 16 -10.15 -4.39 -10.67
N GLY A 17 -10.29 -4.78 -11.94
CA GLY A 17 -10.54 -3.88 -13.07
C GLY A 17 -9.27 -3.25 -13.65
N GLU A 18 -9.47 -2.47 -14.71
CA GLU A 18 -8.37 -1.94 -15.53
C GLU A 18 -7.84 -0.59 -15.02
N GLY A 19 -6.65 -0.21 -15.47
CA GLY A 19 -6.01 1.07 -15.16
C GLY A 19 -5.30 1.11 -13.81
N LEU A 20 -4.79 2.29 -13.46
CA LEU A 20 -4.07 2.52 -12.20
C LEU A 20 -5.02 2.37 -11.01
N LYS A 21 -4.57 1.63 -9.98
CA LYS A 21 -5.31 1.40 -8.74
C LYS A 21 -4.47 1.85 -7.55
N ILE A 22 -5.12 2.45 -6.55
CA ILE A 22 -4.51 2.85 -5.29
C ILE A 22 -5.10 2.00 -4.18
N ILE A 23 -4.24 1.34 -3.39
CA ILE A 23 -4.62 0.60 -2.19
C ILE A 23 -4.27 1.48 -0.99
N ALA A 24 -5.28 2.08 -0.37
CA ALA A 24 -5.11 2.85 0.85
C ALA A 24 -5.27 1.94 2.08
N HIS A 25 -4.36 2.04 3.04
CA HIS A 25 -4.51 1.39 4.34
C HIS A 25 -3.86 2.23 5.45
N VAL A 26 -4.34 2.05 6.68
CA VAL A 26 -3.79 2.72 7.85
C VAL A 26 -2.52 2.00 8.31
N CYS A 27 -1.49 2.77 8.65
CA CYS A 27 -0.26 2.30 9.28
C CYS A 27 -0.19 2.76 10.73
N ASN A 28 0.63 2.09 11.53
CA ASN A 28 0.98 2.57 12.87
C ASN A 28 2.18 3.52 12.79
N ASP A 29 2.37 4.28 13.87
CA ASP A 29 3.48 5.20 14.10
C ASP A 29 4.64 4.58 14.90
N ALA A 30 4.57 3.29 15.20
CA ALA A 30 5.57 2.51 15.95
C ALA A 30 6.51 1.68 15.06
N GLY A 31 6.32 1.72 13.73
CA GLY A 31 7.17 1.01 12.77
C GLY A 31 6.86 -0.47 12.64
N GLY A 32 5.74 -0.92 13.20
CA GLY A 32 5.29 -2.32 13.14
C GLY A 32 4.83 -2.71 11.74
N TRP A 33 5.22 -3.89 11.28
CA TRP A 33 4.74 -4.50 10.03
C TRP A 33 4.66 -6.01 10.18
N GLY A 34 3.62 -6.51 10.86
CA GLY A 34 3.57 -7.93 11.22
C GLY A 34 2.19 -8.53 11.50
N LYS A 35 1.08 -7.77 11.42
CA LYS A 35 -0.27 -8.26 11.74
C LYS A 35 -1.34 -7.59 10.87
N GLY A 36 -2.39 -8.33 10.53
CA GLY A 36 -3.52 -7.83 9.73
C GLY A 36 -3.17 -7.64 8.25
N PHE A 37 -3.76 -6.61 7.63
CA PHE A 37 -3.73 -6.37 6.18
C PHE A 37 -2.31 -6.25 5.57
N VAL A 38 -1.33 -5.80 6.36
CA VAL A 38 0.05 -5.62 5.91
C VAL A 38 0.76 -6.94 5.54
N LEU A 39 0.26 -8.08 6.02
CA LEU A 39 0.80 -9.41 5.71
C LEU A 39 0.46 -9.86 4.28
N PRO A 40 -0.82 -10.00 3.86
CA PRO A 40 -1.15 -10.33 2.48
C PRO A 40 -0.63 -9.27 1.49
N LEU A 41 -0.66 -7.98 1.88
CA LEU A 41 -0.10 -6.90 1.08
C LEU A 41 1.40 -7.10 0.81
N ALA A 42 2.21 -7.38 1.82
CA ALA A 42 3.65 -7.59 1.65
C ALA A 42 4.01 -8.95 1.02
N ARG A 43 3.14 -9.96 1.13
CA ARG A 43 3.31 -11.23 0.40
C ARG A 43 3.19 -11.00 -1.10
N ARG A 44 2.22 -10.20 -1.53
CA ARG A 44 2.00 -9.87 -2.94
C ARG A 44 2.97 -8.81 -3.46
N TRP A 45 3.26 -7.80 -2.65
CA TRP A 45 4.07 -6.63 -3.00
C TRP A 45 5.17 -6.40 -1.93
N PRO A 46 6.29 -7.15 -1.97
CA PRO A 46 7.33 -7.05 -0.95
C PRO A 46 7.90 -5.65 -0.73
N GLN A 47 7.87 -4.80 -1.76
CA GLN A 47 8.35 -3.43 -1.75
C GLN A 47 7.59 -2.53 -0.77
N THR A 48 6.34 -2.87 -0.43
CA THR A 48 5.51 -2.10 0.52
C THR A 48 6.13 -2.06 1.91
N ARG A 49 6.55 -3.23 2.42
CA ARG A 49 7.26 -3.35 3.70
C ARG A 49 8.56 -2.56 3.69
N THR A 50 9.36 -2.70 2.64
CA THR A 50 10.64 -1.99 2.52
C THR A 50 10.41 -0.48 2.50
N ALA A 51 9.45 0.01 1.71
CA ALA A 51 9.13 1.43 1.64
C ALA A 51 8.70 1.99 3.00
N TYR A 52 7.79 1.31 3.70
CA TYR A 52 7.35 1.73 5.02
C TYR A 52 8.50 1.72 6.04
N LYS A 53 9.36 0.69 6.04
CA LYS A 53 10.50 0.60 6.96
C LYS A 53 11.55 1.67 6.68
N THR A 54 11.85 1.95 5.41
CA THR A 54 12.75 3.06 5.01
C THR A 54 12.17 4.39 5.47
N TRP A 55 10.92 4.69 5.12
CA TRP A 55 10.26 5.91 5.57
C TRP A 55 10.26 6.03 7.09
N TYR A 56 9.89 4.97 7.81
CA TYR A 56 9.87 4.97 9.27
C TYR A 56 11.26 5.28 9.84
N ARG A 57 12.34 4.75 9.27
CA ARG A 57 13.70 5.04 9.74
C ARG A 57 14.11 6.48 9.46
N ASP A 58 13.75 7.01 8.30
CA ASP A 58 14.27 8.29 7.82
C ASP A 58 13.34 9.48 8.21
N ARG A 59 12.16 9.20 8.78
CA ARG A 59 11.05 10.14 9.09
C ARG A 59 11.43 11.42 9.83
N ASP A 60 12.49 11.43 10.62
CA ASP A 60 12.91 12.61 11.37
C ASP A 60 13.53 13.67 10.45
N HIS A 61 14.02 13.25 9.27
CA HIS A 61 14.53 14.14 8.21
C HIS A 61 13.46 14.49 7.16
N VAL A 62 12.50 13.59 6.93
CA VAL A 62 11.43 13.74 5.90
C VAL A 62 10.10 14.25 6.47
N GLY A 63 10.04 14.49 7.78
CA GLY A 63 8.86 14.99 8.49
C GLY A 63 7.93 13.86 8.96
N ARG A 64 7.81 13.73 10.28
CA ARG A 64 6.72 12.97 10.93
C ARG A 64 5.47 13.83 10.97
N LYS A 65 4.52 13.58 10.07
CA LYS A 65 3.17 14.16 10.19
C LYS A 65 2.12 13.05 10.13
N LEU A 66 1.18 13.08 11.07
CA LEU A 66 -0.09 12.38 10.89
C LEU A 66 -0.70 12.84 9.56
N GLY A 67 -1.24 11.90 8.79
CA GLY A 67 -1.83 12.17 7.47
C GLY A 67 -0.84 12.17 6.31
N LEU A 68 0.47 11.93 6.53
CA LEU A 68 1.42 11.74 5.43
C LEU A 68 1.16 10.41 4.70
N ALA A 69 0.93 10.50 3.39
CA ALA A 69 0.79 9.34 2.51
C ALA A 69 2.10 9.07 1.77
N VAL A 70 2.58 7.83 1.81
CA VAL A 70 3.72 7.35 1.01
C VAL A 70 3.19 6.40 -0.05
N ALA A 71 3.34 6.76 -1.32
CA ALA A 71 2.97 5.92 -2.44
C ALA A 71 4.21 5.31 -3.09
N ARG A 72 4.13 4.03 -3.45
CA ARG A 72 5.16 3.37 -4.27
C ARG A 72 4.49 2.61 -5.40
N GLY A 73 4.85 2.96 -6.64
CA GLY A 73 4.37 2.26 -7.82
C GLY A 73 4.87 0.81 -7.83
N VAL A 74 3.97 -0.12 -8.09
CA VAL A 74 4.27 -1.55 -8.28
C VAL A 74 3.66 -2.01 -9.60
N ARG A 75 4.36 -2.88 -10.33
CA ARG A 75 3.81 -3.52 -11.54
C ARG A 75 3.34 -4.93 -11.23
N PRO A 76 2.13 -5.34 -11.68
CA PRO A 76 1.65 -6.70 -11.52
C PRO A 76 2.65 -7.72 -12.07
N ARG A 77 2.91 -8.79 -11.31
CA ARG A 77 3.67 -9.94 -11.83
C ARG A 77 2.91 -10.48 -13.06
N GLY A 78 3.58 -10.47 -14.22
CA GLY A 78 3.01 -10.90 -15.51
C GLY A 78 2.88 -9.81 -16.58
N SER A 79 3.17 -8.53 -16.27
CA SER A 79 3.08 -7.44 -17.28
C SER A 79 4.33 -7.28 -18.17
N LEU A 80 5.17 -8.31 -18.35
CA LEU A 80 6.08 -8.33 -19.50
C LEU A 80 5.25 -8.71 -20.73
N ARG A 81 4.64 -7.72 -21.38
CA ARG A 81 4.47 -7.80 -22.82
C ARG A 81 5.63 -7.03 -23.43
N LEU A 82 6.45 -7.74 -24.20
CA LEU A 82 7.36 -7.18 -25.20
C LEU A 82 6.55 -6.32 -26.17
#